data_AF-A0A168T056-F1
#
_entry.id   AF-A0A168T056-F1
#
_cell.length_a   1.000
_cell.length_b   1.000
_cell.length_c   1.000
_cell.angle_alpha   90.00
_cell.angle_beta   90.00
_cell.angle_gamma   90.00
#
_symmetry.space_group_name_H-M   'P 1'
#
loop_
_entity.id
_entity.type
_entity.pdbx_description
1 polymer ?
#
loop_
_entity_poly.entity_id
_entity_poly.type
_entity_poly.pdbx_seq_one_letter_code
_entity_poly.pdbx_strand_id
1 'polypeptide(L)'
;MDDNGMLSVEGVKKISEKYLSDNPEKMQNAFKFADACKSVNDQQVNDGNKGCERAALIFKCSLEQAAVSMTEMEMKIEFTKLVMKCMKDHPVDMKELTALQQYIVPKNNDVKCLLACAYKLDGIFTEKGMYNSKHGYEIAELSKNGDEKRLENGKKLVEICEKEVNGAEVSDGEKGCERAALLLKCTIEHAPKRYFVALLGRIIKRGADGASG
;
A
#
# COMPACT_ATOMS: atom_id res chain seq x y z
N MET A 1 20.88 19.46 9.25
CA MET A 1 20.57 20.55 10.18
C MET A 1 21.06 21.86 9.58
N ASP A 2 20.41 22.97 9.88
CA ASP A 2 20.96 24.31 9.64
C ASP A 2 21.90 24.73 10.78
N ASP A 3 22.43 25.96 10.69
CA ASP A 3 23.37 26.52 11.65
C ASP A 3 22.76 26.76 13.05
N ASN A 4 21.43 26.73 13.17
CA ASN A 4 20.71 26.82 14.44
C ASN A 4 20.38 25.43 15.02
N GLY A 5 20.89 24.35 14.42
CA GLY A 5 20.60 22.99 14.83
C GLY A 5 19.17 22.55 14.53
N MET A 6 18.46 23.27 13.65
CA MET A 6 17.09 22.95 13.23
C MET A 6 17.09 22.06 11.97
N LEU A 7 16.02 21.30 11.78
CA LEU A 7 15.76 20.63 10.51
C LEU A 7 15.55 21.69 9.41
N SER A 8 16.48 21.71 8.45
CA SER A 8 16.34 22.52 7.24
C SER A 8 15.45 21.80 6.23
N VAL A 9 14.15 22.14 6.21
CA VAL A 9 13.18 21.61 5.23
C VAL A 9 13.62 21.92 3.80
N GLU A 10 14.05 23.17 3.56
CA GLU A 10 14.58 23.59 2.26
C GLU A 10 15.86 22.84 1.88
N GLY A 11 16.76 22.61 2.84
CA GLY A 11 17.96 21.82 2.62
C GLY A 11 17.65 20.38 2.20
N VAL A 12 16.66 19.73 2.83
CA VAL A 12 16.19 18.41 2.42
C VAL A 12 15.58 18.45 1.02
N LYS A 13 14.75 19.45 0.70
CA LYS A 13 14.14 19.60 -0.63
C LYS A 13 15.22 19.76 -1.71
N LYS A 14 16.19 20.65 -1.49
CA LYS A 14 17.31 20.90 -2.41
C LYS A 14 18.20 19.68 -2.63
N ILE A 15 18.52 18.93 -1.57
CA ILE A 15 19.28 17.67 -1.67
C ILE A 15 18.48 16.64 -2.46
N SER A 16 17.18 16.53 -2.20
CA SER A 16 16.29 15.58 -2.89
C SER A 16 16.16 15.92 -4.37
N GLU A 17 16.00 17.19 -4.75
CA GLU A 17 16.02 17.63 -6.14
C GLU A 17 17.35 17.28 -6.83
N LYS A 18 18.47 17.43 -6.11
CA LYS A 18 19.80 17.11 -6.66
C LYS A 18 19.99 15.62 -6.89
N TYR A 19 19.62 14.77 -5.93
CA TYR A 19 19.97 13.34 -5.94
C TYR A 19 18.83 12.41 -6.37
N LEU A 20 17.58 12.90 -6.44
CA LEU A 20 16.39 12.12 -6.78
C LEU A 20 15.64 12.73 -7.98
N SER A 21 16.26 13.63 -8.75
CA SER A 21 15.63 14.27 -9.91
C SER A 21 15.21 13.28 -11.00
N ASP A 22 15.90 12.14 -11.10
CA ASP A 22 15.58 11.03 -12.00
C ASP A 22 14.47 10.12 -11.45
N ASN A 23 14.08 10.30 -10.18
CA ASN A 23 13.03 9.54 -9.52
C ASN A 23 12.02 10.48 -8.82
N PRO A 24 11.04 11.02 -9.58
CA PRO A 24 10.06 11.98 -9.06
C PRO A 24 9.25 11.47 -7.87
N GLU A 25 9.02 10.17 -7.78
CA GLU A 25 8.29 9.54 -6.67
C GLU A 25 9.12 9.58 -5.37
N LYS A 26 10.38 9.13 -5.41
CA LYS A 26 11.27 9.23 -4.24
C LYS A 26 11.51 10.67 -3.82
N MET A 27 11.61 11.60 -4.78
CA MET A 27 11.73 13.02 -4.49
C MET A 27 10.50 13.56 -3.74
N GLN A 28 9.29 13.25 -4.21
CA GLN A 28 8.06 13.62 -3.50
C GLN A 28 7.97 13.00 -2.10
N ASN A 29 8.43 11.76 -1.93
CA ASN A 29 8.47 11.12 -0.61
C ASN A 29 9.44 11.83 0.34
N ALA A 30 10.61 12.23 -0.14
CA ALA A 30 11.56 13.02 0.65
C ALA A 30 10.99 14.39 1.04
N PHE A 31 10.18 15.02 0.18
CA PHE A 31 9.48 16.27 0.51
C PHE A 31 8.42 16.08 1.58
N LYS A 32 7.58 15.04 1.45
CA LYS A 32 6.57 14.68 2.46
C LYS A 32 7.22 14.36 3.80
N PHE A 33 8.32 13.62 3.80
CA PHE A 33 9.11 13.34 4.99
C PHE A 33 9.57 14.64 5.67
N ALA A 34 10.15 15.57 4.90
CA ALA A 34 10.61 16.86 5.44
C ALA A 34 9.45 17.67 6.04
N ASP A 35 8.30 17.70 5.37
CA ASP A 35 7.11 18.43 5.84
C ASP A 35 6.46 17.76 7.06
N ALA A 36 6.47 16.42 7.14
CA ALA A 36 5.92 15.65 8.27
C ALA A 36 6.80 15.78 9.53
N CYS A 37 8.12 15.74 9.36
CA CYS A 37 9.07 15.81 10.47
C CYS A 37 9.45 17.24 10.86
N LYS A 38 8.94 18.30 10.21
CA LYS A 38 9.30 19.68 10.54
C LYS A 38 8.97 20.08 11.99
N SER A 39 7.97 19.44 12.60
CA SER A 39 7.53 19.69 13.98
C SER A 39 8.60 19.35 15.02
N VAL A 40 9.66 18.60 14.66
CA VAL A 40 10.83 18.39 15.53
C VAL A 40 11.52 19.71 15.90
N ASN A 41 11.36 20.76 15.10
CA ASN A 41 11.91 22.08 15.38
C ASN A 41 11.21 22.76 16.57
N ASP A 42 9.93 22.46 16.76
CA ASP A 42 9.09 23.01 17.84
C ASP A 42 9.27 22.27 19.18
N GLN A 43 9.99 21.15 19.18
CA GLN A 43 10.22 20.38 20.40
C GLN A 43 11.29 21.02 21.28
N GLN A 44 11.05 20.98 22.59
CA GLN A 44 12.01 21.42 23.59
C GLN A 44 13.21 20.46 23.61
N VAL A 45 14.41 21.03 23.58
CA VAL A 45 15.69 20.31 23.62
C VAL A 45 16.65 21.00 24.57
N ASN A 46 17.61 20.25 25.12
CA ASN A 46 18.56 20.73 26.13
C ASN A 46 19.96 21.03 25.56
N ASP A 47 20.19 20.75 24.29
CA ASP A 47 21.47 20.95 23.61
C ASP A 47 21.55 22.28 22.83
N GLY A 48 20.54 23.15 23.00
CA GLY A 48 20.48 24.47 22.38
C GLY A 48 20.52 24.41 20.85
N ASN A 49 21.51 25.06 20.24
CA ASN A 49 21.70 25.11 18.79
C ASN A 49 22.62 23.99 18.25
N LYS A 50 23.06 23.05 19.09
CA LYS A 50 23.93 21.94 18.64
C LYS A 50 23.20 20.96 17.72
N GLY A 51 21.88 20.81 17.89
CA GLY A 51 21.02 20.01 17.02
C GLY A 51 21.15 18.49 17.16
N CYS A 52 21.90 17.99 18.14
CA CYS A 52 22.04 16.56 18.43
C CYS A 52 20.70 15.95 18.88
N GLU A 53 19.97 16.60 19.78
CA GLU A 53 18.67 16.10 20.27
C GLU A 53 17.61 16.18 19.17
N ARG A 54 17.58 17.27 18.39
CA ARG A 54 16.70 17.34 17.21
C ARG A 54 17.05 16.29 16.16
N ALA A 55 18.32 15.91 16.01
CA ALA A 55 18.71 14.83 15.10
C ALA A 55 18.17 13.48 15.57
N ALA A 56 18.19 13.20 16.87
CA ALA A 56 17.56 12.01 17.43
C ALA A 56 16.03 12.01 17.23
N LEU A 57 15.38 13.16 17.39
CA LEU A 57 13.95 13.32 17.10
C LEU A 57 13.62 13.13 15.62
N ILE A 58 14.45 13.62 14.70
CA ILE A 58 14.32 13.36 13.25
C ILE A 58 14.50 11.88 12.96
N PHE A 59 15.47 11.21 13.57
CA PHE A 59 15.68 9.78 13.39
C PHE A 59 14.46 8.99 13.86
N LYS A 60 13.91 9.31 15.03
CA LYS A 60 12.65 8.74 15.51
C LYS A 60 11.50 9.00 14.53
N CYS A 61 11.34 10.24 14.08
CA CYS A 61 10.33 10.60 13.07
C CYS A 61 10.56 9.84 11.75
N SER A 62 11.81 9.57 11.36
CA SER A 62 12.13 8.77 10.17
C SER A 62 11.68 7.33 10.29
N LEU A 63 11.79 6.73 11.48
CA LEU A 63 11.25 5.40 11.74
C LEU A 63 9.72 5.40 11.71
N GLU A 64 9.10 6.43 12.28
CA GLU A 64 7.64 6.62 12.25
C GLU A 64 7.14 6.85 10.81
N GLN A 65 7.83 7.67 10.00
CA GLN A 65 7.47 7.93 8.61
C GLN A 65 7.82 6.76 7.67
N ALA A 66 8.89 6.01 7.94
CA ALA A 66 9.14 4.76 7.21
C ALA A 66 8.05 3.71 7.47
N ALA A 67 7.38 3.79 8.62
CA ALA A 67 6.18 3.02 8.94
C ALA A 67 4.88 3.66 8.40
N VAL A 68 4.92 4.84 7.78
CA VAL A 68 3.74 5.57 7.29
C VAL A 68 3.86 5.82 5.77
N SER A 69 3.08 5.05 5.02
CA SER A 69 2.75 5.23 3.60
C SER A 69 3.67 4.60 2.55
N MET A 70 3.35 3.36 2.20
CA MET A 70 3.68 2.83 0.87
C MET A 70 2.71 3.42 -0.17
N THR A 71 3.23 3.76 -1.34
CA THR A 71 2.37 4.13 -2.47
C THR A 71 1.61 2.90 -2.99
N GLU A 72 0.52 3.12 -3.71
CA GLU A 72 -0.20 2.02 -4.36
C GLU A 72 0.71 1.23 -5.32
N MET A 73 1.67 1.92 -5.96
CA MET A 73 2.64 1.28 -6.84
C MET A 73 3.63 0.41 -6.07
N GLU A 74 4.17 0.90 -4.96
CA GLU A 74 5.08 0.13 -4.10
C GLU A 74 4.39 -1.11 -3.53
N MET A 75 3.15 -0.99 -3.04
CA MET A 75 2.37 -2.14 -2.57
C MET A 75 2.13 -3.16 -3.69
N LYS A 76 1.80 -2.70 -4.91
CA LYS A 76 1.65 -3.58 -6.07
C LYS A 76 2.94 -4.31 -6.43
N ILE A 77 4.08 -3.63 -6.38
CA ILE A 77 5.38 -4.23 -6.69
C ILE A 77 5.72 -5.31 -5.67
N GLU A 78 5.60 -5.03 -4.38
CA GLU A 78 5.91 -6.03 -3.34
C GLU A 78 4.96 -7.22 -3.42
N PHE A 79 3.65 -6.99 -3.60
CA PHE A 79 2.69 -8.06 -3.76
C PHE A 79 2.96 -8.89 -5.04
N THR A 80 3.35 -8.25 -6.14
CA THR A 80 3.72 -8.94 -7.40
C THR A 80 4.91 -9.88 -7.19
N LYS A 81 5.90 -9.50 -6.37
CA LYS A 81 7.01 -10.42 -6.04
C LYS A 81 6.53 -11.66 -5.30
N LEU A 82 5.53 -11.53 -4.42
CA LEU A 82 4.93 -12.67 -3.73
C LEU A 82 4.19 -13.58 -4.71
N VAL A 83 3.40 -13.00 -5.61
CA VAL A 83 2.74 -13.74 -6.70
C VAL A 83 3.76 -14.53 -7.53
N MET A 84 4.86 -13.89 -7.95
CA MET A 84 5.91 -14.54 -8.73
C MET A 84 6.56 -15.72 -7.97
N LYS A 85 6.74 -15.62 -6.66
CA LYS A 85 7.24 -16.75 -5.85
C LYS A 85 6.28 -17.94 -5.85
N CYS A 86 4.97 -17.67 -5.84
CA CYS A 86 3.93 -18.69 -5.83
C CYS A 86 3.68 -19.33 -7.22
N MET A 87 4.11 -18.70 -8.32
CA MET A 87 3.93 -19.25 -9.67
C MET A 87 4.64 -20.58 -9.90
N LYS A 88 5.65 -20.91 -9.09
CA LYS A 88 6.32 -22.21 -9.15
C LYS A 88 5.35 -23.37 -8.85
N ASP A 89 4.46 -23.17 -7.89
CA ASP A 89 3.53 -24.20 -7.42
C ASP A 89 2.14 -24.05 -8.06
N HIS A 90 1.83 -22.85 -8.55
CA HIS A 90 0.58 -22.50 -9.23
C HIS A 90 0.88 -21.81 -10.57
N PRO A 91 1.29 -22.57 -11.59
CA PRO A 91 1.61 -22.00 -12.89
C PRO A 91 0.36 -21.40 -13.54
N VAL A 92 0.49 -20.16 -14.00
CA VAL A 92 -0.57 -19.39 -14.68
C VAL A 92 0.02 -18.66 -15.88
N ASP A 93 -0.82 -18.31 -16.84
CA ASP A 93 -0.37 -17.56 -18.01
C ASP A 93 -0.40 -16.03 -17.80
N MET A 94 0.18 -15.28 -18.75
CA MET A 94 0.21 -13.82 -18.67
C MET A 94 -1.17 -13.16 -18.75
N LYS A 95 -2.14 -13.81 -19.38
CA LYS A 95 -3.51 -13.29 -19.48
C LYS A 95 -4.21 -13.37 -18.12
N GLU A 96 -3.99 -14.44 -17.37
CA GLU A 96 -4.50 -14.61 -16.01
C GLU A 96 -3.87 -13.60 -15.04
N LEU A 97 -2.56 -13.37 -15.14
CA LEU A 97 -1.88 -12.34 -14.36
C LEU A 97 -2.39 -10.93 -14.69
N THR A 98 -2.61 -10.64 -15.98
CA THR A 98 -3.18 -9.35 -16.42
C THR A 98 -4.59 -9.17 -15.89
N ALA A 99 -5.40 -10.23 -15.86
CA ALA A 99 -6.75 -10.20 -15.30
C ALA A 99 -6.72 -9.84 -13.80
N LEU A 100 -5.78 -10.39 -13.03
CA LEU A 100 -5.60 -10.03 -11.62
C LEU A 100 -5.20 -8.56 -11.44
N GLN A 101 -4.29 -8.04 -12.27
CA GLN A 101 -3.91 -6.62 -12.25
C GLN A 101 -5.08 -5.67 -12.59
N GLN A 102 -6.04 -6.16 -13.36
CA GLN A 102 -7.29 -5.49 -13.70
C GLN A 102 -8.40 -5.72 -12.66
N TYR A 103 -8.08 -6.34 -11.52
CA TYR A 103 -9.03 -6.67 -10.46
C TYR A 103 -10.18 -7.56 -10.94
N ILE A 104 -9.91 -8.47 -11.87
CA ILE A 104 -10.88 -9.47 -12.30
C ILE A 104 -10.80 -10.65 -11.32
N VAL A 105 -11.93 -10.97 -10.69
CA VAL A 105 -12.04 -12.09 -9.76
C VAL A 105 -11.76 -13.41 -10.50
N PRO A 106 -10.76 -14.20 -10.07
CA PRO A 106 -10.38 -15.40 -10.79
C PRO A 106 -11.41 -16.51 -10.63
N LYS A 107 -11.70 -17.18 -11.75
CA LYS A 107 -12.55 -18.39 -11.78
C LYS A 107 -11.71 -19.66 -11.79
N ASN A 108 -10.56 -19.64 -12.45
CA ASN A 108 -9.60 -20.74 -12.50
C ASN A 108 -9.07 -21.05 -11.08
N ASN A 109 -9.11 -22.32 -10.70
CA ASN A 109 -8.65 -22.77 -9.39
C ASN A 109 -7.15 -22.55 -9.16
N ASP A 110 -6.30 -22.66 -10.18
CA ASP A 110 -4.86 -22.44 -10.03
C ASP A 110 -4.57 -20.96 -9.76
N VAL A 111 -5.28 -20.04 -10.42
CA VAL A 111 -5.17 -18.60 -10.17
C VAL A 111 -5.69 -18.22 -8.78
N LYS A 112 -6.76 -18.89 -8.33
CA LYS A 112 -7.27 -18.75 -6.95
C LYS A 112 -6.21 -19.17 -5.93
N CYS A 113 -5.57 -20.32 -6.14
CA CYS A 113 -4.54 -20.83 -5.24
C CYS A 113 -3.24 -20.00 -5.30
N LEU A 114 -2.89 -19.46 -6.46
CA LEU A 114 -1.81 -18.49 -6.61
C LEU A 114 -2.02 -17.26 -5.72
N LEU A 115 -3.23 -16.68 -5.74
CA LEU A 115 -3.58 -15.57 -4.84
C LEU A 115 -3.54 -15.99 -3.37
N ALA A 116 -4.08 -17.16 -3.03
CA ALA A 116 -4.06 -17.64 -1.64
C ALA A 116 -2.62 -17.83 -1.12
N CYS A 117 -1.72 -18.38 -1.95
CA CYS A 117 -0.31 -18.49 -1.61
C CYS A 117 0.32 -17.10 -1.35
N ALA A 118 0.08 -16.13 -2.25
CA ALA A 118 0.60 -14.78 -2.06
C ALA A 118 0.04 -14.11 -0.79
N TYR A 119 -1.27 -14.26 -0.52
CA TYR A 119 -1.90 -13.76 0.71
C TYR A 119 -1.36 -14.41 1.97
N LYS A 120 -1.01 -15.70 1.94
CA LYS A 120 -0.36 -16.36 3.09
C LYS A 120 1.05 -15.85 3.31
N LEU A 121 1.84 -15.68 2.24
CA LEU A 121 3.20 -15.13 2.35
C LEU A 121 3.22 -13.68 2.86
N ASP A 122 2.21 -12.89 2.51
CA ASP A 122 2.05 -11.52 2.98
C ASP A 122 1.59 -11.46 4.45
N GLY A 123 0.78 -12.43 4.87
CA GLY A 123 0.12 -12.46 6.18
C GLY A 123 -1.34 -11.99 6.15
N ILE A 124 -1.85 -11.60 4.97
CA ILE A 124 -3.29 -11.33 4.71
C ILE A 124 -4.12 -12.56 5.07
N PHE A 125 -3.63 -13.76 4.74
CA PHE A 125 -4.21 -15.02 5.17
C PHE A 125 -3.31 -15.68 6.21
N THR A 126 -3.95 -16.29 7.21
CA THR A 126 -3.29 -17.24 8.11
C THR A 126 -2.87 -18.50 7.34
N GLU A 127 -2.00 -19.32 7.93
CA GLU A 127 -1.60 -20.62 7.35
C GLU A 127 -2.81 -21.52 7.03
N LYS A 128 -3.89 -21.40 7.81
CA LYS A 128 -5.16 -22.11 7.61
C LYS A 128 -6.06 -21.52 6.52
N GLY A 129 -5.57 -20.53 5.77
CA GLY A 129 -6.30 -19.90 4.67
C GLY A 129 -7.47 -19.02 5.12
N MET A 130 -7.49 -18.59 6.38
CA MET A 130 -8.46 -17.63 6.93
C MET A 130 -7.94 -16.21 6.80
N TYR A 131 -8.80 -15.25 6.47
CA TYR A 131 -8.45 -13.83 6.45
C TYR A 131 -8.03 -13.34 7.84
N ASN A 132 -6.88 -12.69 7.89
CA ASN A 132 -6.24 -12.16 9.09
C ASN A 132 -6.56 -10.67 9.22
N SER A 133 -7.65 -10.35 9.92
CA SER A 133 -8.10 -8.97 10.12
C SER A 133 -7.06 -8.09 10.80
N LYS A 134 -6.26 -8.64 11.73
CA LYS A 134 -5.15 -7.91 12.35
C LYS A 134 -4.20 -7.34 11.29
N HIS A 135 -3.76 -8.18 10.34
CA HIS A 135 -2.89 -7.73 9.27
C HIS A 135 -3.62 -6.83 8.27
N GLY A 136 -4.91 -7.06 8.02
CA GLY A 136 -5.76 -6.14 7.26
C GLY A 136 -5.77 -4.71 7.83
N TYR A 137 -5.83 -4.55 9.16
CA TYR A 137 -5.74 -3.24 9.81
C TYR A 137 -4.35 -2.60 9.67
N GLU A 138 -3.28 -3.39 9.72
CA GLU A 138 -1.92 -2.91 9.46
C GLU A 138 -1.80 -2.36 8.03
N ILE A 139 -2.35 -3.06 7.02
CA ILE A 139 -2.40 -2.59 5.63
C ILE A 139 -3.26 -1.32 5.49
N ALA A 140 -4.37 -1.21 6.22
CA ALA A 140 -5.20 0.01 6.21
C ALA A 140 -4.42 1.22 6.77
N GLU A 141 -3.65 1.04 7.85
CA GLU A 141 -2.78 2.06 8.42
C GLU A 141 -1.65 2.44 7.45
N LEU A 142 -0.96 1.45 6.89
CA LEU A 142 0.13 1.65 5.93
C LEU A 142 -0.36 2.35 4.66
N SER A 143 -1.55 2.03 4.18
CA SER A 143 -2.06 2.60 2.95
C SER A 143 -2.70 3.97 3.14
N LYS A 144 -2.95 4.44 4.38
CA LYS A 144 -3.71 5.68 4.64
C LYS A 144 -3.11 6.92 3.97
N ASN A 145 -1.78 6.97 3.79
CA ASN A 145 -1.08 8.06 3.10
C ASN A 145 -1.48 9.46 3.62
N GLY A 146 -1.59 9.58 4.95
CA GLY A 146 -2.01 10.80 5.64
C GLY A 146 -3.51 11.13 5.59
N ASP A 147 -4.34 10.30 4.95
CA ASP A 147 -5.79 10.49 4.86
C ASP A 147 -6.52 9.63 5.92
N GLU A 148 -6.97 10.26 7.00
CA GLU A 148 -7.72 9.59 8.08
C GLU A 148 -9.08 9.03 7.62
N LYS A 149 -9.70 9.63 6.59
CA LYS A 149 -10.92 9.07 6.00
C LYS A 149 -10.61 7.81 5.20
N ARG A 150 -9.44 7.73 4.56
CA ARG A 150 -8.96 6.50 3.92
C ARG A 150 -8.75 5.41 4.96
N LEU A 151 -8.16 5.73 6.11
CA LEU A 151 -7.99 4.77 7.21
C LEU A 151 -9.33 4.26 7.74
N GLU A 152 -10.28 5.16 8.01
CA GLU A 152 -11.62 4.78 8.47
C GLU A 152 -12.33 3.84 7.47
N ASN A 153 -12.25 4.15 6.17
CA ASN A 153 -12.82 3.28 5.13
C ASN A 153 -12.08 1.93 5.03
N GLY A 154 -10.75 1.93 5.17
CA GLY A 154 -9.95 0.71 5.20
C GLY A 154 -10.35 -0.20 6.37
N LYS A 155 -10.52 0.36 7.57
CA LYS A 155 -10.98 -0.39 8.76
C LYS A 155 -12.35 -1.02 8.53
N LYS A 156 -13.32 -0.26 8.00
CA LYS A 156 -14.65 -0.78 7.64
C LYS A 156 -14.57 -1.91 6.62
N LEU A 157 -13.70 -1.79 5.62
CA LEU A 157 -13.50 -2.83 4.61
C LEU A 157 -12.94 -4.11 5.23
N VAL A 158 -11.98 -4.00 6.16
CA VAL A 158 -11.44 -5.16 6.90
C VAL A 158 -12.55 -5.88 7.66
N GLU A 159 -13.40 -5.16 8.39
CA GLU A 159 -14.51 -5.73 9.16
C GLU A 159 -15.52 -6.46 8.26
N ILE A 160 -15.93 -5.82 7.16
CA ILE A 160 -16.90 -6.40 6.22
C ILE A 160 -16.32 -7.65 5.56
N CYS A 161 -15.10 -7.57 5.03
CA CYS A 161 -14.49 -8.70 4.33
C CYS A 161 -14.08 -9.83 5.26
N GLU A 162 -13.72 -9.56 6.51
CA GLU A 162 -13.52 -10.64 7.48
C GLU A 162 -14.78 -11.47 7.66
N LYS A 163 -15.92 -10.82 7.87
CA LYS A 163 -17.19 -11.52 8.05
C LYS A 163 -17.57 -12.32 6.81
N GLU A 164 -17.48 -11.73 5.61
CA GLU A 164 -17.87 -12.38 4.37
C GLU A 164 -16.92 -13.53 3.98
N VAL A 165 -15.61 -13.32 4.09
CA VAL A 165 -14.61 -14.30 3.62
C VAL A 165 -14.44 -15.46 4.61
N ASN A 166 -14.35 -15.18 5.91
CA ASN A 166 -14.18 -16.24 6.92
C ASN A 166 -15.49 -16.99 7.19
N GLY A 167 -16.64 -16.34 6.99
CA GLY A 167 -17.95 -16.96 7.14
C GLY A 167 -18.44 -17.75 5.92
N ALA A 168 -17.74 -17.64 4.78
CA ALA A 168 -18.14 -18.36 3.57
C ALA A 168 -17.88 -19.87 3.67
N GLU A 169 -18.84 -20.65 3.20
CA GLU A 169 -18.63 -22.06 2.91
C GLU A 169 -17.70 -22.20 1.71
N VAL A 170 -16.66 -23.02 1.86
CA VAL A 170 -15.68 -23.29 0.81
C VAL A 170 -15.39 -24.77 0.68
N SER A 171 -15.03 -25.21 -0.52
CA SER A 171 -14.78 -26.62 -0.82
C SER A 171 -13.31 -27.04 -0.65
N ASP A 172 -12.40 -26.09 -0.53
CA ASP A 172 -10.95 -26.31 -0.53
C ASP A 172 -10.31 -26.30 0.88
N GLY A 173 -11.14 -26.23 1.92
CA GLY A 173 -10.74 -26.33 3.32
C GLY A 173 -9.75 -25.24 3.74
N GLU A 174 -8.58 -25.64 4.22
CA GLU A 174 -7.53 -24.74 4.71
C GLU A 174 -6.60 -24.21 3.59
N LYS A 175 -6.80 -24.63 2.33
CA LYS A 175 -6.01 -24.10 1.20
C LYS A 175 -6.26 -22.61 1.02
N GLY A 176 -7.51 -22.17 1.14
CA GLY A 176 -7.89 -20.76 1.08
C GLY A 176 -7.94 -20.19 -0.35
N CYS A 177 -7.84 -21.02 -1.39
CA CYS A 177 -7.97 -20.59 -2.79
C CYS A 177 -9.34 -19.94 -3.04
N GLU A 178 -10.44 -20.57 -2.61
CA GLU A 178 -11.78 -19.98 -2.77
C GLU A 178 -11.92 -18.68 -1.97
N ARG A 179 -11.43 -18.67 -0.72
CA ARG A 179 -11.42 -17.47 0.11
C ARG A 179 -10.60 -16.34 -0.51
N ALA A 180 -9.51 -16.63 -1.22
CA ALA A 180 -8.70 -15.60 -1.88
C ALA A 180 -9.48 -14.88 -2.98
N ALA A 181 -10.24 -15.62 -3.79
CA ALA A 181 -11.15 -15.00 -4.76
C ALA A 181 -12.28 -14.21 -4.09
N LEU A 182 -12.82 -14.72 -2.98
CA LEU A 182 -13.84 -14.02 -2.20
C LEU A 182 -13.30 -12.72 -1.60
N LEU A 183 -12.07 -12.70 -1.08
CA LEU A 183 -11.45 -11.49 -0.55
C LEU A 183 -11.25 -10.44 -1.64
N LEU A 184 -10.75 -10.83 -2.81
CA LEU A 184 -10.62 -9.91 -3.95
C LEU A 184 -11.99 -9.35 -4.36
N LYS A 185 -13.00 -10.22 -4.47
CA LYS A 185 -14.37 -9.81 -4.78
C LYS A 185 -14.92 -8.82 -3.75
N CYS A 186 -14.83 -9.16 -2.46
CA CYS A 186 -15.29 -8.31 -1.36
C CYS A 186 -14.58 -6.94 -1.39
N THR A 187 -13.27 -6.93 -1.62
CA THR A 187 -12.49 -5.70 -1.76
C THR A 187 -13.02 -4.82 -2.89
N ILE A 188 -13.32 -5.40 -4.06
CA ILE A 188 -13.85 -4.66 -5.22
C ILE A 188 -15.26 -4.12 -4.96
N GLU A 189 -16.12 -4.92 -4.32
CA GLU A 189 -17.53 -4.57 -4.08
C GLU A 189 -17.67 -3.46 -3.03
N HIS A 190 -16.82 -3.47 -2.00
CA HIS A 190 -16.96 -2.58 -0.84
C HIS A 190 -15.93 -1.44 -0.78
N ALA A 191 -14.83 -1.49 -1.56
CA ALA A 191 -13.90 -0.38 -1.63
C ALA A 191 -14.57 0.87 -2.23
N PRO A 192 -14.31 2.08 -1.68
CA PRO A 192 -14.88 3.31 -2.21
C PRO A 192 -14.54 3.49 -3.70
N LYS A 193 -15.58 3.64 -4.55
CA LYS A 193 -15.45 3.81 -6.02
C LYS A 193 -14.43 4.88 -6.46
N ARG A 194 -14.04 5.84 -5.60
CA ARG A 194 -13.01 6.85 -5.90
C ARG A 194 -11.60 6.26 -6.11
N TYR A 195 -11.30 5.06 -5.62
CA TYR A 195 -10.07 4.34 -5.97
C TYR A 195 -10.08 3.86 -7.43
N PHE A 196 -11.20 3.30 -7.88
CA PHE A 196 -11.35 2.75 -9.23
C PHE A 196 -11.62 3.82 -10.31
N VAL A 197 -12.37 4.87 -9.98
CA VAL A 197 -12.69 5.97 -10.91
C VAL A 197 -11.45 6.79 -11.30
N ALA A 198 -10.42 6.87 -10.44
CA ALA A 198 -9.15 7.52 -10.79
C ALA A 198 -8.34 6.73 -11.84
N LEU A 199 -8.53 5.40 -11.91
CA LEU A 199 -7.84 4.51 -12.85
C LEU A 199 -8.63 4.36 -14.17
N LEU A 200 -9.95 4.19 -14.11
CA LEU A 200 -10.82 4.09 -15.29
C LEU A 200 -11.12 5.45 -15.95
N GLY A 201 -11.15 6.53 -15.17
CA GLY A 201 -11.41 7.89 -15.67
C GLY A 201 -10.34 8.43 -16.64
N ARG A 202 -9.12 7.87 -16.63
CA ARG A 202 -8.08 8.22 -17.60
C ARG A 202 -8.17 7.43 -18.92
N ILE A 203 -8.79 6.25 -18.90
CA ILE A 203 -8.95 5.41 -20.09
C ILE A 203 -10.14 5.91 -20.93
N ILE A 204 -11.23 6.32 -20.27
CA ILE A 204 -12.42 6.84 -20.97
C ILE A 204 -12.17 8.24 -21.55
N LYS A 205 -11.42 9.11 -20.86
CA LYS A 205 -11.14 10.47 -21.37
C LYS A 205 -10.21 10.48 -22.57
N ARG A 206 -9.21 9.58 -22.64
CA ARG A 206 -8.34 9.44 -23.82
C ARG A 206 -9.02 8.79 -25.04
N GLY A 207 -10.11 8.03 -24.83
CA GLY A 207 -10.91 7.49 -25.92
C GLY A 207 -11.89 8.50 -26.53
N ALA A 208 -12.31 9.53 -25.78
CA ALA A 208 -13.20 10.57 -26.25
C ALA A 208 -12.47 11.72 -26.98
N ASP A 209 -11.28 12.10 -26.49
CA ASP A 209 -10.50 13.21 -27.08
C ASP A 209 -9.70 12.78 -28.34
N GLY A 210 -9.64 11.47 -28.65
CA GLY A 210 -8.97 10.92 -29.84
C GLY A 210 -9.90 10.59 -31.02
N ALA A 211 -11.20 10.90 -30.93
CA ALA A 211 -12.18 10.68 -32.00
C ALA A 211 -12.66 11.99 -32.67
N SER A 212 -12.02 13.11 -32.34
CA SER A 212 -12.26 14.42 -32.96
C SER A 212 -10.94 15.18 -33.06
N GLY A 213 -10.18 14.92 -34.13
CA GLY A 213 -8.93 15.60 -34.45
C GLY A 213 -8.17 14.86 -35.55
#